data_AF-D8M0U8-F1
#
_entry.id   AF-D8M0U8-F1
#
_cell.length_a   1.000
_cell.length_b   1.000
_cell.length_c   1.000
_cell.angle_alpha   90.00
_cell.angle_beta   90.00
_cell.angle_gamma   90.00
#
_symmetry.space_group_name_H-M   'P 1'
#
loop_
_entity.id
_entity.type
_entity.pdbx_description
1 polymer ?
#
loop_
_entity_poly.entity_id
_entity_poly.type
_entity_poly.pdbx_seq_one_letter_code
_entity_poly.pdbx_strand_id
1 'polypeptide(L)' 'MKPFRAHHCSRCKTCILKMDHHCPWINNCVGARNQKHFFLFLLYVHVGEVFASFLGIGFLWLHRADLVVCCLLCNSLPN' A
#
# COMPACT_ATOMS: atom_id res chain seq x y z
N MET A 1 -19.25 25.39 -21.68
CA MET A 1 -20.17 24.24 -21.61
C MET A 1 -19.50 23.12 -20.80
N LYS A 2 -20.13 22.58 -19.75
CA LYS A 2 -19.57 21.49 -18.94
C LYS A 2 -20.10 20.14 -19.47
N PRO A 3 -19.25 19.19 -19.90
CA PRO A 3 -19.73 17.90 -20.38
C PRO A 3 -20.45 17.13 -19.26
N PHE A 4 -21.42 16.29 -19.62
CA PHE A 4 -22.21 15.52 -18.67
C PHE A 4 -21.30 14.70 -17.74
N ARG A 5 -21.55 14.78 -16.42
CA ARG A 5 -20.74 14.16 -15.34
C ARG A 5 -19.30 14.67 -15.18
N ALA A 6 -18.90 15.77 -15.82
CA ALA A 6 -17.65 16.43 -15.42
C ALA A 6 -17.83 17.15 -14.09
N HIS A 7 -16.75 17.41 -13.36
CA HIS A 7 -16.71 18.30 -12.19
C HIS A 7 -15.45 19.16 -12.25
N HIS A 8 -15.54 20.42 -11.84
CA HIS A 8 -14.39 21.32 -11.80
C HIS A 8 -13.60 21.06 -10.52
N CYS A 9 -12.31 20.74 -10.65
CA CYS A 9 -11.41 20.64 -9.51
C CYS A 9 -10.64 21.95 -9.35
N SER A 10 -10.81 22.64 -8.21
CA SER A 10 -10.10 23.88 -7.91
C SER A 10 -8.59 23.69 -7.75
N ARG A 11 -8.15 22.51 -7.27
CA ARG A 11 -6.73 22.15 -7.12
C ARG A 11 -6.05 22.00 -8.48
N CYS A 12 -6.66 21.24 -9.39
CA CYS A 12 -6.14 21.01 -10.75
C CYS A 12 -6.50 22.13 -11.74
N LYS A 13 -7.36 23.08 -11.34
CA LYS A 13 -7.84 24.21 -12.16
C LYS A 13 -8.43 23.80 -13.51
N THR A 14 -9.07 22.62 -13.56
CA THR A 14 -9.65 22.07 -14.78
C THR A 14 -10.88 21.22 -14.49
N CYS A 15 -11.73 21.03 -15.51
CA CYS A 15 -12.90 20.15 -15.42
C CYS A 15 -12.50 18.70 -15.72
N ILE A 16 -12.71 17.82 -14.76
CA ILE A 16 -12.40 16.39 -14.84
C ILE A 16 -13.68 15.63 -15.20
N LEU A 17 -13.64 14.85 -16.27
CA LEU A 17 -14.76 14.00 -16.70
C LEU A 17 -14.93 12.80 -15.75
N LYS A 18 -16.17 12.53 -15.31
CA LYS A 18 -16.49 11.48 -14.33
C LYS A 18 -15.55 11.56 -13.13
N MET A 19 -15.34 12.78 -12.62
CA MET A 19 -14.46 13.02 -11.48
C MET A 19 -14.95 12.20 -10.30
N ASP A 20 -14.03 11.44 -9.72
CA ASP A 20 -14.24 10.77 -8.44
C ASP A 20 -13.74 11.70 -7.32
N HIS A 21 -12.43 11.94 -7.24
CA HIS A 21 -11.85 12.86 -6.27
C HIS A 21 -10.50 13.43 -6.72
N HIS A 22 -10.03 14.47 -6.03
CA HIS A 22 -8.62 14.90 -6.11
C HIS A 22 -7.84 14.15 -5.04
N CYS A 23 -6.86 13.35 -5.46
CA CYS A 23 -6.07 12.53 -4.56
C CYS A 23 -4.70 13.20 -4.32
N PRO A 24 -4.40 13.64 -3.09
CA PRO A 24 -3.11 14.25 -2.77
C PRO A 24 -1.95 13.28 -2.96
N TRP A 25 -2.17 11.98 -2.73
CA TRP A 25 -1.14 10.93 -2.77
C TRP A 25 -0.53 10.72 -4.16
N ILE A 26 -1.33 10.92 -5.21
CA ILE A 26 -0.86 10.87 -6.60
C ILE A 26 -0.76 12.27 -7.23
N ASN A 27 -0.99 13.32 -6.42
CA ASN A 27 -1.03 14.72 -6.83
C ASN A 27 -1.86 14.96 -8.11
N ASN A 28 -2.99 14.25 -8.24
CA ASN A 28 -3.81 14.27 -9.45
C ASN A 28 -5.27 13.91 -9.15
N CYS A 29 -6.18 14.32 -10.04
CA CYS A 29 -7.57 13.88 -9.98
C CYS A 29 -7.75 12.46 -10.52
N VAL A 30 -8.56 11.68 -9.82
CA VAL A 30 -9.09 10.41 -10.31
C VAL A 30 -10.39 10.70 -11.06
N GLY A 31 -10.46 10.25 -12.31
CA GLY A 31 -11.62 10.42 -13.17
C GLY A 31 -11.62 9.43 -14.32
N ALA A 32 -12.44 9.67 -15.34
CA ALA A 32 -12.71 8.71 -16.42
C ALA A 32 -11.44 8.10 -17.06
N ARG A 33 -10.37 8.89 -17.19
CA ARG A 33 -9.15 8.49 -17.91
C ARG A 33 -8.17 7.64 -17.10
N ASN A 34 -8.22 7.70 -15.78
CA ASN A 34 -7.26 7.01 -14.91
C ASN A 34 -7.91 6.19 -13.79
N GLN A 35 -9.25 6.15 -13.70
CA GLN A 35 -9.98 5.41 -12.67
C GLN A 35 -9.56 3.93 -12.59
N LYS A 36 -9.44 3.23 -13.74
CA LYS A 36 -8.95 1.84 -13.76
C LYS A 36 -7.52 1.71 -13.22
N HIS A 37 -6.65 2.65 -13.57
CA HIS A 37 -5.24 2.61 -13.16
C HIS A 37 -5.11 2.89 -11.67
N PHE A 38 -5.95 3.78 -11.13
CA PHE A 38 -6.01 4.04 -9.70
C PHE A 38 -6.43 2.80 -8.91
N PHE A 39 -7.43 2.04 -9.37
CA PHE A 39 -7.79 0.77 -8.73
C PHE A 39 -6.66 -0.27 -8.78
N LEU A 40 -5.96 -0.40 -9.91
CA LEU A 40 -4.79 -1.28 -10.00
C LEU A 40 -3.65 -0.85 -9.07
N PHE A 41 -3.41 0.45 -8.96
CA PHE A 41 -2.45 1.01 -8.01
C PHE A 41 -2.78 0.60 -6.57
N LEU A 42 -4.04 0.77 -6.14
CA LEU A 42 -4.47 0.35 -4.80
C LEU A 42 -4.23 -1.15 -4.59
N LEU A 43 -4.63 -1.99 -5.55
CA LEU A 43 -4.43 -3.43 -5.48
C LEU A 43 -2.95 -3.80 -5.31
N TYR A 44 -2.05 -3.22 -6.11
CA TYR A 44 -0.62 -3.51 -6.01
C TYR A 44 -0.01 -3.02 -4.69
N VAL A 45 -0.44 -1.87 -4.18
CA VAL A 45 0.00 -1.40 -2.85
C VAL A 45 -0.42 -2.40 -1.77
N HIS A 46 -1.68 -2.88 -1.80
CA HIS A 46 -2.15 -3.87 -0.83
C HIS A 46 -1.40 -5.21 -0.93
N VAL A 47 -1.17 -5.71 -2.15
CA VAL A 47 -0.40 -6.95 -2.34
C VAL A 47 1.05 -6.79 -1.86
N GLY A 48 1.68 -5.65 -2.16
CA GLY A 48 3.04 -5.34 -1.71
C GLY A 48 3.15 -5.27 -0.19
N GLU A 49 2.17 -4.66 0.48
CA GLU A 49 2.12 -4.60 1.94
C GLU A 49 1.96 -5.99 2.56
N VAL A 50 1.01 -6.80 2.08
CA VAL A 50 0.83 -8.18 2.55
C VAL A 50 2.09 -9.01 2.36
N PHE A 51 2.76 -8.88 1.21
CA PHE A 51 4.00 -9.58 0.93
C PHE A 51 5.12 -9.15 1.89
N ALA A 52 5.31 -7.84 2.09
CA ALA A 52 6.31 -7.31 3.03
C ALA A 52 6.03 -7.75 4.47
N SER A 53 4.76 -7.72 4.89
CA SER A 53 4.32 -8.18 6.22
C SER A 53 4.59 -9.67 6.43
N PHE A 54 4.33 -10.52 5.43
CA PHE A 54 4.66 -11.95 5.50
C PHE A 54 6.16 -12.19 5.65
N LEU A 55 6.99 -11.50 4.85
CA LEU A 55 8.45 -11.60 4.95
C LEU A 55 8.97 -11.09 6.31
N GLY A 56 8.45 -9.96 6.79
CA GLY A 56 8.84 -9.37 8.07
C GLY A 56 8.50 -10.27 9.25
N ILE A 57 7.31 -10.86 9.27
CA ILE A 57 6.90 -11.83 10.29
C ILE A 57 7.79 -13.08 10.22
N GLY A 58 8.03 -13.63 9.02
CA GLY A 58 8.91 -14.78 8.84
C GLY A 58 10.33 -14.52 9.37
N PHE A 59 10.90 -13.35 9.06
CA PHE A 59 12.20 -12.92 9.56
C PHE A 59 12.24 -12.83 11.09
N LEU A 60 11.26 -12.17 11.71
CA LEU A 60 11.16 -12.06 13.17
C LEU A 60 10.97 -13.43 13.84
N TRP A 61 10.20 -14.33 13.23
CA TRP A 61 10.02 -15.70 13.72
C TRP A 61 11.32 -16.50 13.69
N LEU A 62 12.08 -16.44 12.59
CA LEU A 62 13.37 -17.14 12.47
C LEU A 62 14.37 -16.60 13.49
N HIS A 63 14.53 -15.28 13.60
CA HIS A 63 15.44 -14.70 14.59
C HIS A 63 15.02 -14.96 16.04
N ARG A 64 13.71 -15.01 16.33
CA ARG A 64 13.23 -15.42 17.64
C ARG A 64 13.46 -16.92 17.89
N ALA A 65 13.30 -17.77 16.89
CA ALA A 65 13.61 -19.19 16.98
C ALA A 65 15.11 -19.41 17.23
N ASP A 66 15.99 -18.67 16.55
CA ASP A 66 17.43 -18.72 16.77
C ASP A 66 17.80 -18.27 18.19
N LEU A 67 17.19 -17.20 18.70
CA LEU A 67 17.35 -16.77 20.10
C LEU A 67 16.83 -17.82 21.09
N VAL A 68 15.68 -18.44 20.83
CA VAL A 68 15.12 -19.50 21.69
C VAL A 68 16.01 -20.74 21.67
N VAL A 69 16.52 -21.16 20.51
CA VAL A 69 17.46 -22.28 20.37
C VAL A 69 18.76 -21.95 21.08
N CYS A 70 19.30 -20.74 20.92
CA CYS A 70 20.52 -20.30 21.61
C CYS A 70 20.33 -20.27 23.13
N CYS A 71 19.17 -19.81 23.62
CA CYS A 71 18.80 -19.87 25.04
C CYS A 71 18.68 -21.32 25.54
N LEU A 72 18.03 -22.22 24.78
CA LEU A 72 17.91 -23.64 25.15
C LEU A 72 19.28 -24.34 25.17
N LEU A 73 20.15 -24.05 24.21
CA LEU A 73 21.53 -24.55 24.17
C LEU A 73 22.38 -24.00 25.34
N CYS A 74 22.24 -22.71 25.67
CA CYS A 74 22.92 -22.09 26.81
C CYS A 74 22.44 -22.69 28.15
N ASN A 75 21.15 -23.02 28.30
CA ASN A 75 20.61 -23.69 29.48
C ASN A 75 20.91 -25.20 29.54
N SER A 76 21.47 -25.79 28.46
CA SER A 76 21.82 -27.21 28.38
C SER A 76 23.31 -27.49 28.56
N LEU A 77 24.15 -26.44 28.67
CA LEU A 77 25.56 -26.58 29.00
C LEU A 77 25.69 -26.85 30.51
N PRO A 78 26.26 -28.00 30.93
CA PRO A 78 26.58 -28.22 32.33
C PRO A 78 27.68 -27.24 32.76
N ASN A 79 27.48 -26.59 33.92
CA ASN A 79 28.48 -25.72 34.56
C ASN A 79 29.82 -26.44 34.75
#